data_AF-A0A0P7BFF5-F1
#
_entry.id   AF-A0A0P7BFF5-F1
#
_cell.length_a   1.000
_cell.length_b   1.000
_cell.length_c   1.000
_cell.angle_alpha   90.00
_cell.angle_beta   90.00
_cell.angle_gamma   90.00
#
_symmetry.space_group_name_H-M   'P 1'
#
loop_
_entity.id
_entity.type
_entity.pdbx_description
1 polymer ?
#
loop_
_entity_poly.entity_id
_entity_poly.type
_entity_poly.pdbx_seq_one_letter_code
_entity_poly.pdbx_strand_id
1 'polypeptide(L)'
;MFDWDTDSFMSAWDTKFVSTNVKPGSRPYDRDLFLGLNAKLVASHPELQAYSYAIIAAACCAVGRADVVGRFFDDITFDATPETSEKTFLCLREAITIVFPYLGMPTCIPACYGMVGVVQRKGPAYASTRVLRKATVDEEDVRKGRELRSRIYSGVGNSEIFSLMDTYFTDLFTCSTVVTWGYLISKANEEVFEPQQSHLIIAASIAALGAVRQTKSHIKATLGIGNSVINHPRTKPSEADVPSQEIYFLAIFPYKTRNMAWSRLIKFLDEDHDPHLGDALVEPSEDLATLLQQGKLTARELVGRDLFSAKPTGKILRVHQLVGPLSPEDIPILRCVGLNYAKHIKETGRAPPPYPSIFIKPSQSVTGWSDDVPVPKIAQHDQLDYEGELVGSAMYSALGLIADASKAIVIGKEGKDISVENALEHVAGYTVANDVSARAWQREPSLAGSVPQWCFSKGFDSFAPMGPVLVSPSVLGAADDLLLQTRVNGELRQELSTSDLVFGVRQIIAFVSQGTTLEKGSVILTGTPGGVGLGMKPPTWLADDDIVEVSIT
;
A
#
# COMPACT_ATOMS: atom_id res chain seq x y z
N MET A 1 -33.13 18.26 -7.62
CA MET A 1 -31.84 17.69 -8.05
C MET A 1 -31.56 18.22 -9.45
N PHE A 2 -30.32 18.62 -9.72
CA PHE A 2 -29.90 19.09 -11.04
C PHE A 2 -29.28 17.94 -11.83
N ASP A 3 -29.63 17.83 -13.11
CA ASP A 3 -28.97 16.93 -14.05
C ASP A 3 -28.03 17.77 -14.91
N TRP A 4 -26.73 17.52 -14.71
CA TRP A 4 -25.65 18.28 -15.34
C TRP A 4 -25.47 17.91 -16.82
N ASP A 5 -25.76 16.66 -17.20
CA ASP A 5 -25.49 16.17 -18.54
C ASP A 5 -26.60 16.53 -19.54
N THR A 6 -27.84 16.76 -19.04
CA THR A 6 -28.95 17.29 -19.84
C THR A 6 -29.07 18.82 -19.83
N ASP A 7 -28.36 19.52 -18.94
CA ASP A 7 -28.30 20.99 -18.97
C ASP A 7 -27.43 21.51 -20.12
N SER A 8 -28.05 22.26 -21.04
CA SER A 8 -27.39 22.75 -22.26
C SER A 8 -26.22 23.70 -22.00
N PHE A 9 -26.19 24.41 -20.87
CA PHE A 9 -25.10 25.32 -20.53
C PHE A 9 -23.92 24.55 -19.93
N MET A 10 -24.17 23.71 -18.93
CA MET A 10 -23.13 22.95 -18.23
C MET A 10 -22.48 21.91 -19.15
N SER A 11 -23.27 21.21 -19.98
CA SER A 11 -22.76 20.25 -20.98
C SER A 11 -21.83 20.92 -22.01
N ALA A 12 -22.20 22.11 -22.51
CA ALA A 12 -21.36 22.90 -23.41
C ALA A 12 -20.11 23.47 -22.71
N TRP A 13 -20.24 23.89 -21.45
CA TRP A 13 -19.15 24.40 -20.63
C TRP A 13 -18.11 23.31 -20.32
N ASP A 14 -18.56 22.13 -19.89
CA ASP A 14 -17.71 20.98 -19.58
C ASP A 14 -16.88 20.56 -20.79
N THR A 15 -17.55 20.40 -21.94
CA THR A 15 -16.91 20.01 -23.20
C THR A 15 -15.81 20.99 -23.61
N LYS A 16 -15.99 22.29 -23.31
CA LYS A 16 -15.09 23.37 -23.72
C LYS A 16 -13.93 23.61 -22.75
N PHE A 17 -14.16 23.48 -21.45
CA PHE A 17 -13.21 23.97 -20.41
C PHE A 17 -12.78 22.93 -19.37
N VAL A 18 -13.58 21.88 -19.14
CA VAL A 18 -13.37 20.94 -18.01
C VAL A 18 -12.86 19.59 -18.50
N SER A 19 -13.54 19.01 -19.49
CA SER A 19 -13.32 17.63 -19.93
C SER A 19 -12.21 17.46 -20.97
N THR A 20 -11.57 18.55 -21.41
CA THR A 20 -10.62 18.56 -22.53
C THR A 20 -9.36 17.70 -22.32
N ASN A 21 -8.98 17.46 -21.06
CA ASN A 21 -7.82 16.63 -20.68
C ASN A 21 -8.22 15.32 -19.96
N VAL A 22 -9.50 14.97 -19.95
CA VAL A 22 -9.96 13.72 -19.30
C VAL A 22 -9.51 12.52 -20.13
N LYS A 23 -8.81 11.57 -19.49
CA LYS A 23 -8.28 10.38 -20.17
C LYS A 23 -9.43 9.54 -20.74
N PRO A 24 -9.33 9.00 -21.96
CA PRO A 24 -10.30 8.05 -22.49
C PRO A 24 -10.55 6.88 -21.52
N GLY A 25 -11.81 6.52 -21.30
CA GLY A 25 -12.19 5.47 -20.34
C GLY A 25 -12.19 5.90 -18.86
N SER A 26 -11.96 7.18 -18.54
CA SER A 26 -12.17 7.70 -17.19
C SER A 26 -13.62 7.46 -16.76
N ARG A 27 -13.83 6.97 -15.53
CA ARG A 27 -15.18 6.73 -15.00
C ARG A 27 -15.95 8.06 -14.89
N PRO A 28 -17.25 8.10 -15.25
CA PRO A 28 -18.07 9.29 -15.04
C PRO A 28 -18.12 9.67 -13.56
N TYR A 29 -18.57 10.89 -13.28
CA TYR A 29 -18.85 11.31 -11.91
C TYR A 29 -19.97 10.45 -11.30
N ASP A 30 -19.78 10.02 -10.06
CA ASP A 30 -20.71 9.19 -9.29
C ASP A 30 -21.11 9.94 -8.02
N ARG A 31 -22.31 10.53 -8.06
CA ARG A 31 -22.86 11.39 -7.01
C ARG A 31 -22.91 10.69 -5.64
N ASP A 32 -23.39 9.45 -5.62
CA ASP A 32 -23.58 8.71 -4.36
C ASP A 32 -22.23 8.27 -3.78
N LEU A 33 -21.25 7.95 -4.63
CA LEU A 33 -19.87 7.73 -4.21
C LEU A 33 -19.28 9.00 -3.57
N PHE A 34 -19.38 10.16 -4.22
CA PHE A 34 -18.73 11.38 -3.74
C PHE A 34 -19.39 11.96 -2.48
N LEU A 35 -20.73 12.00 -2.43
CA LEU A 35 -21.45 12.39 -1.22
C LEU A 35 -21.25 11.37 -0.09
N GLY A 36 -21.22 10.07 -0.42
CA GLY A 36 -20.94 9.00 0.54
C GLY A 36 -19.52 9.04 1.10
N LEU A 37 -18.51 9.36 0.30
CA LEU A 37 -17.13 9.59 0.75
C LEU A 37 -17.04 10.78 1.70
N ASN A 38 -17.69 11.90 1.36
CA ASN A 38 -17.73 13.09 2.20
C ASN A 38 -18.41 12.80 3.54
N ALA A 39 -19.56 12.14 3.53
CA ALA A 39 -20.28 11.75 4.73
C ALA A 39 -19.48 10.78 5.61
N LYS A 40 -18.81 9.77 5.02
CA LYS A 40 -17.94 8.84 5.76
C LYS A 40 -16.74 9.53 6.39
N LEU A 41 -16.11 10.48 5.68
CA LEU A 41 -14.96 11.23 6.20
C LEU A 41 -15.37 12.06 7.42
N VAL A 42 -16.53 12.74 7.37
CA VAL A 42 -17.07 13.50 8.51
C VAL A 42 -17.58 12.61 9.64
N ALA A 43 -18.17 11.45 9.34
CA ALA A 43 -18.63 10.51 10.36
C ALA A 43 -17.47 9.84 11.13
N SER A 44 -16.34 9.62 10.45
CA SER A 44 -15.13 9.07 11.07
C SER A 44 -14.36 10.16 11.83
N HIS A 45 -14.35 11.39 11.30
CA HIS A 45 -13.60 12.53 11.80
C HIS A 45 -14.47 13.80 11.80
N PRO A 46 -15.31 14.02 12.84
CA PRO A 46 -16.20 15.17 12.93
C PRO A 46 -15.48 16.52 12.85
N GLU A 47 -14.21 16.59 13.28
CA GLU A 47 -13.34 17.76 13.15
C GLU A 47 -13.08 18.18 11.69
N LEU A 48 -13.25 17.27 10.73
CA LEU A 48 -13.13 17.56 9.30
C LEU A 48 -14.42 18.12 8.68
N GLN A 49 -15.52 18.24 9.44
CA GLN A 49 -16.82 18.69 8.89
C GLN A 49 -16.73 20.01 8.11
N ALA A 50 -15.85 20.93 8.52
CA ALA A 50 -15.70 22.24 7.89
C ALA A 50 -14.90 22.23 6.56
N TYR A 51 -14.21 21.13 6.20
CA TYR A 51 -13.30 21.08 5.04
C TYR A 51 -13.05 19.69 4.43
N SER A 52 -13.80 18.67 4.80
CA SER A 52 -13.76 17.31 4.24
C SER A 52 -13.87 17.29 2.70
N TYR A 53 -14.76 18.12 2.15
CA TYR A 53 -14.92 18.29 0.71
C TYR A 53 -13.68 18.92 0.02
N ALA A 54 -12.92 19.75 0.72
CA ALA A 54 -11.66 20.32 0.23
C ALA A 54 -10.54 19.27 0.16
N ILE A 55 -10.49 18.34 1.12
CA ILE A 55 -9.59 17.16 1.06
C ILE A 55 -9.92 16.31 -0.17
N ILE A 56 -11.21 16.01 -0.41
CA ILE A 56 -11.67 15.23 -1.57
C ILE A 56 -11.37 15.96 -2.89
N ALA A 57 -11.56 17.27 -2.97
CA ALA A 57 -11.25 18.04 -4.18
C ALA A 57 -9.75 18.08 -4.49
N ALA A 58 -8.90 18.31 -3.47
CA ALA A 58 -7.45 18.28 -3.63
C ALA A 58 -6.93 16.89 -4.05
N ALA A 59 -7.51 15.84 -3.50
CA ALA A 59 -7.30 14.46 -3.95
C ALA A 59 -7.70 14.26 -5.42
N CYS A 60 -8.87 14.76 -5.84
CA CYS A 60 -9.33 14.68 -7.23
C CYS A 60 -8.35 15.35 -8.20
N CYS A 61 -7.82 16.53 -7.86
CA CYS A 61 -6.76 17.17 -8.65
C CYS A 61 -5.54 16.25 -8.78
N ALA A 62 -5.04 15.70 -7.67
CA ALA A 62 -3.83 14.89 -7.65
C ALA A 62 -3.95 13.61 -8.49
N VAL A 63 -5.10 12.94 -8.48
CA VAL A 63 -5.33 11.73 -9.28
C VAL A 63 -5.68 12.01 -10.76
N GLY A 64 -5.60 13.27 -11.20
CA GLY A 64 -5.93 13.69 -12.56
C GLY A 64 -7.43 13.63 -12.87
N ARG A 65 -8.28 13.80 -11.85
CA ARG A 65 -9.75 13.81 -11.92
C ARG A 65 -10.38 15.12 -11.45
N ALA A 66 -9.69 16.24 -11.65
CA ALA A 66 -10.21 17.57 -11.33
C ALA A 66 -11.53 17.93 -12.08
N ASP A 67 -11.85 17.22 -13.16
CA ASP A 67 -13.11 17.36 -13.90
C ASP A 67 -14.36 17.16 -13.02
N VAL A 68 -14.28 16.30 -12.00
CA VAL A 68 -15.43 16.00 -11.14
C VAL A 68 -15.69 17.03 -10.06
N VAL A 69 -14.71 17.92 -9.78
CA VAL A 69 -14.78 18.84 -8.63
C VAL A 69 -15.90 19.86 -8.79
N GLY A 70 -16.20 20.29 -10.03
CA GLY A 70 -17.36 21.15 -10.31
C GLY A 70 -18.69 20.48 -9.97
N ARG A 71 -18.87 19.21 -10.36
CA ARG A 71 -20.08 18.42 -10.09
C ARG A 71 -20.25 18.15 -8.60
N PHE A 72 -19.16 17.79 -7.91
CA PHE A 72 -19.15 17.62 -6.47
C PHE A 72 -19.46 18.92 -5.72
N PHE A 73 -18.92 20.06 -6.15
CA PHE A 73 -19.25 21.38 -5.60
C PHE A 73 -20.74 21.72 -5.77
N ASP A 74 -21.32 21.44 -6.93
CA ASP A 74 -22.75 21.67 -7.19
C ASP A 74 -23.65 20.84 -6.28
N ASP A 75 -23.30 19.56 -6.09
CA ASP A 75 -24.05 18.64 -5.23
C ASP A 75 -24.00 19.01 -3.75
N ILE A 76 -22.82 19.31 -3.20
CA ILE A 76 -22.69 19.73 -1.79
C ILE A 76 -23.28 21.13 -1.54
N THR A 77 -23.52 21.91 -2.60
CA THR A 77 -24.21 23.21 -2.55
C THR A 77 -25.60 23.19 -3.18
N PHE A 78 -26.22 22.02 -3.36
CA PHE A 78 -27.49 21.93 -4.10
C PHE A 78 -28.63 22.65 -3.36
N ASP A 79 -28.80 22.37 -2.05
CA ASP A 79 -29.80 22.99 -1.17
C ASP A 79 -29.19 24.01 -0.18
N ALA A 80 -27.96 24.45 -0.42
CA ALA A 80 -27.23 25.35 0.48
C ALA A 80 -27.60 26.83 0.27
N THR A 81 -27.52 27.65 1.32
CA THR A 81 -27.70 29.11 1.17
C THR A 81 -26.57 29.73 0.33
N PRO A 82 -26.77 30.92 -0.26
CA PRO A 82 -25.70 31.62 -0.96
C PRO A 82 -24.46 31.84 -0.07
N GLU A 83 -24.60 32.22 1.21
CA GLU A 83 -23.43 32.41 2.10
C GLU A 83 -22.70 31.09 2.38
N THR A 84 -23.44 30.00 2.57
CA THR A 84 -22.87 28.66 2.78
C THR A 84 -22.13 28.20 1.52
N SER A 85 -22.69 28.48 0.35
CA SER A 85 -22.09 28.16 -0.94
C SER A 85 -20.85 29.01 -1.22
N GLU A 86 -20.90 30.31 -0.91
CA GLU A 86 -19.76 31.24 -1.01
C GLU A 86 -18.58 30.75 -0.16
N LYS A 87 -18.84 30.35 1.09
CA LYS A 87 -17.84 29.77 2.00
C LYS A 87 -17.29 28.44 1.48
N THR A 88 -18.14 27.57 0.96
CA THR A 88 -17.75 26.28 0.38
C THR A 88 -16.86 26.48 -0.86
N PHE A 89 -17.24 27.40 -1.76
CA PHE A 89 -16.46 27.80 -2.92
C PHE A 89 -15.10 28.38 -2.50
N LEU A 90 -15.06 29.25 -1.49
CA LEU A 90 -13.83 29.86 -0.99
C LEU A 90 -12.85 28.80 -0.46
N CYS A 91 -13.37 27.84 0.32
CA CYS A 91 -12.62 26.71 0.88
C CYS A 91 -12.08 25.76 -0.22
N LEU A 92 -12.90 25.39 -1.20
CA LEU A 92 -12.48 24.59 -2.35
C LEU A 92 -11.42 25.31 -3.21
N ARG A 93 -11.65 26.59 -3.52
CA ARG A 93 -10.73 27.44 -4.28
C ARG A 93 -9.37 27.50 -3.58
N GLU A 94 -9.38 27.71 -2.27
CA GLU A 94 -8.15 27.75 -1.47
C GLU A 94 -7.44 26.40 -1.45
N ALA A 95 -8.16 25.30 -1.28
CA ALA A 95 -7.60 23.95 -1.27
C ALA A 95 -6.89 23.60 -2.59
N ILE A 96 -7.51 23.90 -3.74
CA ILE A 96 -6.90 23.74 -5.07
C ILE A 96 -5.66 24.63 -5.20
N THR A 97 -5.71 25.83 -4.64
CA THR A 97 -4.64 26.84 -4.72
C THR A 97 -3.41 26.43 -3.90
N ILE A 98 -3.56 25.85 -2.71
CA ILE A 98 -2.42 25.39 -1.89
C ILE A 98 -1.75 24.12 -2.41
N VAL A 99 -2.47 23.26 -3.15
CA VAL A 99 -1.88 22.06 -3.77
C VAL A 99 -1.32 22.31 -5.17
N PHE A 100 -1.71 23.40 -5.84
CA PHE A 100 -1.22 23.77 -7.18
C PHE A 100 0.32 23.75 -7.31
N PRO A 101 1.14 24.24 -6.36
CA PRO A 101 2.61 24.18 -6.46
C PRO A 101 3.17 22.75 -6.45
N TYR A 102 2.42 21.76 -5.94
CA TYR A 102 2.82 20.36 -5.86
C TYR A 102 2.30 19.53 -7.04
N LEU A 103 1.09 19.83 -7.53
CA LEU A 103 0.41 19.05 -8.57
C LEU A 103 0.60 19.62 -9.98
N GLY A 104 0.81 20.93 -10.09
CA GLY A 104 0.91 21.66 -11.35
C GLY A 104 -0.42 22.12 -11.94
N MET A 105 -0.33 22.87 -13.04
CA MET A 105 -1.48 23.46 -13.73
C MET A 105 -2.43 22.45 -14.40
N PRO A 106 -1.97 21.43 -15.16
CA PRO A 106 -2.86 20.56 -15.93
C PRO A 106 -3.84 19.75 -15.07
N THR A 107 -3.45 19.46 -13.83
CA THR A 107 -4.20 18.64 -12.86
C THR A 107 -5.17 19.45 -11.99
N CYS A 108 -4.97 20.77 -11.85
CA CYS A 108 -5.82 21.63 -11.01
C CYS A 108 -6.83 22.48 -11.81
N ILE A 109 -6.49 22.93 -13.02
CA ILE A 109 -7.32 23.87 -13.79
C ILE A 109 -8.74 23.36 -14.13
N PRO A 110 -8.98 22.06 -14.45
CA PRO A 110 -10.34 21.58 -14.68
C PRO A 110 -11.28 21.79 -13.49
N ALA A 111 -10.78 21.71 -12.25
CA ALA A 111 -11.58 21.96 -11.05
C ALA A 111 -11.97 23.43 -10.95
N CYS A 112 -11.05 24.34 -11.24
CA CYS A 112 -11.32 25.77 -11.32
C CYS A 112 -12.42 26.08 -12.35
N TYR A 113 -12.32 25.53 -13.57
CA TYR A 113 -13.34 25.76 -14.59
C TYR A 113 -14.68 25.10 -14.27
N GLY A 114 -14.69 23.89 -13.69
CA GLY A 114 -15.92 23.22 -13.26
C GLY A 114 -16.66 24.05 -12.21
N MET A 115 -15.95 24.54 -11.19
CA MET A 115 -16.52 25.44 -10.18
C MET A 115 -17.02 26.76 -10.78
N VAL A 116 -16.27 27.37 -11.71
CA VAL A 116 -16.73 28.60 -12.40
C VAL A 116 -18.01 28.34 -13.21
N GLY A 117 -18.16 27.18 -13.85
CA GLY A 117 -19.40 26.81 -14.56
C GLY A 117 -20.61 26.80 -13.63
N VAL A 118 -20.49 26.19 -12.44
CA VAL A 118 -21.55 26.20 -11.42
C VAL A 118 -21.92 27.62 -10.99
N VAL A 119 -20.93 28.50 -10.81
CA VAL A 119 -21.15 29.90 -10.42
C VAL A 119 -21.80 30.71 -11.55
N GLN A 120 -21.42 30.49 -12.80
CA GLN A 120 -22.06 31.15 -13.94
C GLN A 120 -23.54 30.75 -14.06
N ARG A 121 -23.90 29.50 -13.73
CA ARG A 121 -25.28 29.01 -13.74
C ARG A 121 -26.09 29.44 -12.50
N LYS A 122 -25.55 29.30 -11.28
CA LYS A 122 -26.26 29.64 -10.02
C LYS A 122 -26.23 31.13 -9.68
N GLY A 123 -25.32 31.90 -10.27
CA GLY A 123 -25.14 33.33 -10.05
C GLY A 123 -23.98 33.68 -9.10
N PRO A 124 -23.50 34.94 -9.13
CA PRO A 124 -22.26 35.35 -8.46
C PRO A 124 -22.31 35.26 -6.93
N ALA A 125 -23.49 35.25 -6.32
CA ALA A 125 -23.65 35.10 -4.87
C ALA A 125 -23.21 33.72 -4.32
N TYR A 126 -22.98 32.73 -5.20
CA TYR A 126 -22.45 31.41 -4.83
C TYR A 126 -20.92 31.36 -4.70
N ALA A 127 -20.20 32.45 -4.93
CA ALA A 127 -18.73 32.46 -4.94
C ALA A 127 -18.10 33.75 -4.44
N SER A 128 -17.10 33.59 -3.56
CA SER A 128 -16.32 34.73 -3.10
C SER A 128 -15.32 35.17 -4.17
N THR A 129 -15.41 36.43 -4.58
CA THR A 129 -14.37 37.10 -5.40
C THR A 129 -13.28 37.73 -4.54
N ARG A 130 -13.33 37.60 -3.20
CA ARG A 130 -12.36 38.17 -2.26
C ARG A 130 -10.93 37.74 -2.63
N VAL A 131 -10.06 38.72 -2.80
CA VAL A 131 -8.62 38.52 -3.00
C VAL A 131 -7.98 38.24 -1.65
N LEU A 132 -7.46 37.03 -1.48
CA LEU A 132 -6.87 36.56 -0.21
C LEU A 132 -5.35 36.77 -0.12
N ARG A 133 -4.68 37.03 -1.24
CA ARG A 133 -3.20 37.08 -1.35
C ARG A 133 -2.75 38.45 -1.85
N LYS A 134 -1.57 38.89 -1.41
CA LYS A 134 -0.88 40.06 -1.98
C LYS A 134 -0.59 39.81 -3.46
N ALA A 135 -0.54 40.88 -4.26
CA ALA A 135 -0.08 40.82 -5.65
C ALA A 135 1.45 40.71 -5.77
N THR A 136 2.18 41.00 -4.69
CA THR A 136 3.65 41.02 -4.62
C THR A 136 4.12 40.22 -3.41
N VAL A 137 5.23 39.49 -3.59
CA VAL A 137 5.98 38.84 -2.50
C VAL A 137 7.09 39.80 -2.06
N ASP A 138 7.31 39.92 -0.75
CA ASP A 138 8.38 40.73 -0.14
C ASP A 138 9.34 39.89 0.72
N GLU A 139 10.41 40.50 1.23
CA GLU A 139 11.41 39.83 2.10
C GLU A 139 10.79 39.28 3.40
N GLU A 140 9.70 39.88 3.88
CA GLU A 140 8.97 39.44 5.07
C GLU A 140 8.23 38.12 4.80
N ASP A 141 7.64 37.96 3.62
CA ASP A 141 7.07 36.68 3.18
C ASP A 141 8.15 35.58 3.04
N VAL A 142 9.36 35.93 2.57
CA VAL A 142 10.52 35.01 2.55
C VAL A 142 10.93 34.61 3.98
N ARG A 143 11.08 35.59 4.88
CA ARG A 143 11.48 35.39 6.29
C ARG A 143 10.51 34.46 7.01
N LYS A 144 9.22 34.82 7.00
CA LYS A 144 8.17 34.01 7.60
C LYS A 144 8.06 32.62 6.95
N GLY A 145 8.35 32.49 5.65
CA GLY A 145 8.41 31.20 4.95
C GLY A 145 9.55 30.30 5.47
N ARG A 146 10.74 30.88 5.72
CA ARG A 146 11.85 30.19 6.41
C ARG A 146 11.46 29.77 7.82
N GLU A 147 10.76 30.63 8.56
CA GLU A 147 10.30 30.37 9.92
C GLU A 147 9.22 29.28 9.99
N LEU A 148 8.23 29.30 9.09
CA LEU A 148 7.23 28.24 9.00
C LEU A 148 7.91 26.90 8.70
N ARG A 149 8.76 26.86 7.66
CA ARG A 149 9.49 25.64 7.29
C ARG A 149 10.35 25.15 8.45
N SER A 150 11.11 26.04 9.09
CA SER A 150 11.97 25.71 10.24
C SER A 150 11.16 25.14 11.40
N ARG A 151 10.07 25.82 11.80
CA ARG A 151 9.15 25.37 12.86
C ARG A 151 8.57 23.99 12.55
N ILE A 152 8.05 23.80 11.35
CA ILE A 152 7.37 22.57 10.92
C ILE A 152 8.36 21.39 10.75
N TYR A 153 9.56 21.65 10.22
CA TYR A 153 10.60 20.62 10.01
C TYR A 153 11.62 20.54 11.17
N SER A 154 11.36 21.20 12.31
CA SER A 154 12.32 21.38 13.43
C SER A 154 12.82 20.09 14.09
N GLY A 155 12.14 18.96 13.86
CA GLY A 155 12.60 17.61 14.24
C GLY A 155 12.49 16.58 13.12
N VAL A 156 12.30 17.01 11.86
CA VAL A 156 11.96 16.13 10.73
C VAL A 156 12.67 16.59 9.44
N GLY A 157 14.00 16.50 9.40
CA GLY A 157 14.77 16.83 8.20
C GLY A 157 16.27 16.64 8.40
N ASN A 158 17.02 16.50 7.30
CA ASN A 158 18.48 16.58 7.36
C ASN A 158 18.90 18.05 7.08
N SER A 159 19.46 18.72 8.09
CA SER A 159 19.96 20.09 7.99
C SER A 159 21.05 20.24 6.92
N GLU A 160 21.83 19.19 6.67
CA GLU A 160 22.83 19.14 5.60
C GLU A 160 22.17 19.24 4.22
N ILE A 161 21.07 18.52 3.97
CA ILE A 161 20.33 18.61 2.68
C ILE A 161 19.81 20.02 2.46
N PHE A 162 19.28 20.68 3.49
CA PHE A 162 18.82 22.06 3.37
C PHE A 162 19.98 23.03 3.13
N SER A 163 21.13 22.84 3.76
CA SER A 163 22.34 23.62 3.48
C SER A 163 22.86 23.42 2.06
N LEU A 164 22.87 22.17 1.56
CA LEU A 164 23.25 21.84 0.19
C LEU A 164 22.28 22.45 -0.83
N MET A 165 20.97 22.43 -0.57
CA MET A 165 19.99 23.10 -1.44
C MET A 165 20.13 24.63 -1.43
N ASP A 166 20.36 25.26 -0.27
CA ASP A 166 20.59 26.71 -0.18
C ASP A 166 21.88 27.12 -0.91
N THR A 167 22.91 26.28 -0.86
CA THR A 167 24.24 26.52 -1.46
C THR A 167 24.28 26.29 -2.97
N TYR A 168 23.71 25.18 -3.46
CA TYR A 168 23.87 24.73 -4.85
C TYR A 168 22.61 24.88 -5.70
N PHE A 169 21.44 25.08 -5.08
CA PHE A 169 20.14 25.22 -5.73
C PHE A 169 19.36 26.41 -5.16
N THR A 170 20.06 27.52 -4.90
CA THR A 170 19.55 28.69 -4.16
C THR A 170 18.22 29.22 -4.68
N ASP A 171 18.04 29.28 -6.02
CA ASP A 171 16.78 29.73 -6.63
C ASP A 171 15.63 28.77 -6.38
N LEU A 172 15.85 27.46 -6.52
CA LEU A 172 14.84 26.42 -6.23
C LEU A 172 14.50 26.39 -4.73
N PHE A 173 15.51 26.52 -3.87
CA PHE A 173 15.33 26.53 -2.42
C PHE A 173 14.61 27.78 -1.95
N THR A 174 14.92 28.95 -2.52
CA THR A 174 14.21 30.21 -2.28
C THR A 174 12.79 30.13 -2.82
N CYS A 175 12.59 29.62 -4.04
CA CYS A 175 11.27 29.40 -4.62
C CYS A 175 10.42 28.47 -3.74
N SER A 176 10.94 27.34 -3.25
CA SER A 176 10.19 26.51 -2.30
C SER A 176 9.93 27.23 -0.97
N THR A 177 10.93 27.92 -0.42
CA THR A 177 10.78 28.74 0.81
C THR A 177 9.64 29.76 0.67
N VAL A 178 9.46 30.36 -0.49
CA VAL A 178 8.47 31.41 -0.77
C VAL A 178 7.13 30.83 -1.23
N VAL A 179 7.11 30.02 -2.28
CA VAL A 179 5.92 29.53 -2.97
C VAL A 179 5.32 28.30 -2.29
N THR A 180 6.11 27.53 -1.54
CA THR A 180 5.61 26.43 -0.72
C THR A 180 5.32 26.91 0.71
N TRP A 181 6.31 27.48 1.40
CA TRP A 181 6.19 27.81 2.83
C TRP A 181 5.71 29.23 3.09
N GLY A 182 6.26 30.22 2.37
CA GLY A 182 5.82 31.63 2.37
C GLY A 182 4.39 31.84 1.83
N TYR A 183 3.87 30.88 1.08
CA TYR A 183 2.50 30.87 0.58
C TYR A 183 1.51 30.34 1.62
N LEU A 184 1.97 29.39 2.45
CA LEU A 184 1.16 28.76 3.50
C LEU A 184 0.91 29.68 4.71
N ILE A 185 1.78 30.64 4.96
CA ILE A 185 1.61 31.72 5.95
C ILE A 185 0.81 32.93 5.45
N SER A 186 0.35 32.92 4.20
CA SER A 186 -0.35 34.09 3.66
C SER A 186 -1.70 34.27 4.35
N LYS A 187 -2.19 35.51 4.39
CA LYS A 187 -3.50 35.91 4.97
C LYS A 187 -4.68 35.05 4.47
N ALA A 188 -4.50 34.38 3.33
CA ALA A 188 -5.43 33.40 2.79
C ALA A 188 -5.68 32.19 3.70
N ASN A 189 -4.64 31.60 4.28
CA ASN A 189 -4.83 30.48 5.21
C ASN A 189 -5.36 30.99 6.55
N GLU A 190 -4.79 32.06 7.11
CA GLU A 190 -5.28 32.69 8.36
C GLU A 190 -6.80 33.02 8.34
N GLU A 191 -7.40 33.19 7.15
CA GLU A 191 -8.85 33.42 6.96
C GLU A 191 -9.69 32.18 6.57
N VAL A 192 -9.08 31.07 6.16
CA VAL A 192 -9.77 29.91 5.54
C VAL A 192 -9.37 28.56 6.14
N PHE A 193 -8.08 28.36 6.45
CA PHE A 193 -7.50 27.13 6.96
C PHE A 193 -6.42 27.40 8.00
N GLU A 194 -6.54 26.82 9.18
CA GLU A 194 -5.40 26.74 10.10
C GLU A 194 -4.21 26.06 9.40
N PRO A 195 -2.95 26.43 9.69
CA PRO A 195 -1.78 25.88 9.00
C PRO A 195 -1.75 24.35 8.94
N GLN A 196 -2.23 23.68 9.99
CA GLN A 196 -2.36 22.23 10.09
C GLN A 196 -3.40 21.66 9.10
N GLN A 197 -4.50 22.38 8.84
CA GLN A 197 -5.54 21.98 7.89
C GLN A 197 -5.01 22.10 6.45
N SER A 198 -4.30 23.18 6.12
CA SER A 198 -3.62 23.34 4.83
C SER A 198 -2.59 22.24 4.62
N HIS A 199 -1.84 21.86 5.66
CA HIS A 199 -0.93 20.73 5.59
C HIS A 199 -1.60 19.37 5.48
N LEU A 200 -2.75 19.16 6.10
CA LEU A 200 -3.53 17.93 5.90
C LEU A 200 -4.05 17.82 4.46
N ILE A 201 -4.53 18.91 3.87
CA ILE A 201 -4.95 18.95 2.46
C ILE A 201 -3.76 18.65 1.52
N ILE A 202 -2.59 19.21 1.81
CA ILE A 202 -1.35 18.90 1.08
C ILE A 202 -0.99 17.42 1.26
N ALA A 203 -0.94 16.91 2.49
CA ALA A 203 -0.60 15.52 2.80
C ALA A 203 -1.56 14.53 2.12
N ALA A 204 -2.85 14.86 2.06
CA ALA A 204 -3.87 14.12 1.33
C ALA A 204 -3.63 14.14 -0.18
N SER A 205 -3.34 15.30 -0.79
CA SER A 205 -3.01 15.38 -2.23
C SER A 205 -1.70 14.63 -2.58
N ILE A 206 -0.73 14.62 -1.68
CA ILE A 206 0.52 13.85 -1.82
C ILE A 206 0.25 12.35 -1.63
N ALA A 207 -0.65 11.97 -0.72
CA ALA A 207 -1.09 10.57 -0.55
C ALA A 207 -1.84 10.07 -1.79
N ALA A 208 -2.63 10.94 -2.40
CA ALA A 208 -3.33 10.72 -3.65
C ALA A 208 -2.39 10.50 -4.85
N LEU A 209 -1.21 11.13 -4.85
CA LEU A 209 -0.13 10.82 -5.81
C LEU A 209 0.59 9.49 -5.50
N GLY A 210 0.29 8.84 -4.37
CA GLY A 210 1.03 7.69 -3.85
C GLY A 210 2.35 8.05 -3.16
N ALA A 211 2.65 9.33 -2.93
CA ALA A 211 3.92 9.78 -2.36
C ALA A 211 3.95 9.64 -0.82
N VAL A 212 3.75 8.41 -0.33
CA VAL A 212 3.52 8.05 1.08
C VAL A 212 4.63 8.55 2.03
N ARG A 213 5.91 8.55 1.62
CA ARG A 213 7.02 9.06 2.45
C ARG A 213 6.89 10.56 2.70
N GLN A 214 6.53 11.32 1.67
CA GLN A 214 6.28 12.75 1.73
C GLN A 214 5.01 13.03 2.54
N THR A 215 3.94 12.24 2.37
CA THR A 215 2.75 12.28 3.24
C THR A 215 3.11 12.08 4.72
N LYS A 216 3.85 11.01 5.07
CA LYS A 216 4.35 10.77 6.44
C LYS A 216 5.17 11.97 6.95
N SER A 217 6.00 12.60 6.10
CA SER A 217 6.77 13.81 6.46
C SER A 217 5.86 15.00 6.77
N HIS A 218 4.89 15.30 5.91
CA HIS A 218 3.95 16.40 6.14
C HIS A 218 3.06 16.15 7.36
N ILE A 219 2.59 14.92 7.59
CA ILE A 219 1.81 14.56 8.79
C ILE A 219 2.64 14.73 10.06
N LYS A 220 3.84 14.14 10.14
CA LYS A 220 4.75 14.28 11.30
C LYS A 220 5.01 15.75 11.63
N ALA A 221 5.30 16.53 10.60
CA ALA A 221 5.59 17.96 10.70
C ALA A 221 4.35 18.80 11.08
N THR A 222 3.15 18.34 10.73
CA THR A 222 1.86 18.94 11.14
C THR A 222 1.54 18.67 12.61
N LEU A 223 1.78 17.44 13.05
CA LEU A 223 1.49 16.96 14.41
C LEU A 223 2.61 17.27 15.42
N GLY A 224 3.72 17.89 14.99
CA GLY A 224 4.88 18.17 15.85
C GLY A 224 5.66 16.93 16.30
N ILE A 225 5.48 15.79 15.62
CA ILE A 225 6.09 14.50 15.98
C ILE A 225 7.51 14.44 15.38
N GLY A 226 8.51 14.71 16.21
CA GLY A 226 9.92 14.62 15.83
C GLY A 226 10.38 13.18 15.57
N ASN A 227 11.41 13.03 14.72
CA ASN A 227 12.15 11.78 14.64
C ASN A 227 13.06 11.66 15.88
N SER A 228 12.77 10.70 16.76
CA SER A 228 13.60 10.39 17.93
C SER A 228 14.91 9.70 17.51
N VAL A 229 15.87 10.47 17.00
CA VAL A 229 17.27 10.05 16.98
C VAL A 229 17.86 10.28 18.37
N ILE A 230 18.57 9.28 18.88
CA ILE A 230 19.02 9.17 20.26
C ILE A 230 19.83 10.42 20.69
N ASN A 231 19.32 11.13 21.71
CA ASN A 231 20.09 11.73 22.79
C ASN A 231 19.14 12.15 23.93
N HIS A 232 19.13 11.39 25.02
CA HIS A 232 18.47 11.77 26.27
C HIS A 232 19.25 12.90 27.00
N PRO A 233 18.66 13.61 27.98
CA PRO A 233 17.25 13.65 28.39
C PRO A 233 16.68 15.09 28.54
N ARG A 234 15.34 15.22 28.44
CA ARG A 234 14.51 16.06 29.33
C ARG A 234 13.01 15.75 29.15
N THR A 235 12.41 15.18 30.21
CA THR A 235 10.97 15.15 30.57
C THR A 235 9.93 14.73 29.51
N LYS A 236 9.39 13.51 29.68
CA LYS A 236 8.14 13.01 29.05
C LYS A 236 6.91 13.87 29.46
N PRO A 237 5.96 14.14 28.54
CA PRO A 237 4.53 14.26 28.84
C PRO A 237 3.92 12.87 29.11
N SER A 238 2.79 12.80 29.82
CA SER A 238 2.12 11.56 30.20
C SER A 238 1.43 10.83 29.03
N GLU A 239 1.38 9.51 29.10
CA GLU A 239 0.87 8.58 28.06
C GLU A 239 -0.68 8.56 27.91
N ALA A 240 -1.36 9.68 28.19
CA ALA A 240 -2.83 9.77 28.22
C ALA A 240 -3.46 10.61 27.08
N ASP A 241 -2.68 11.46 26.40
CA ASP A 241 -3.21 12.50 25.47
C ASP A 241 -2.81 12.29 24.00
N VAL A 242 -2.68 11.03 23.54
CA VAL A 242 -2.40 10.71 22.13
C VAL A 242 -3.60 9.99 21.51
N PRO A 243 -4.40 10.65 20.65
CA PRO A 243 -5.37 9.96 19.81
C PRO A 243 -4.66 8.94 18.90
N SER A 244 -5.27 7.77 18.73
CA SER A 244 -4.67 6.62 18.04
C SER A 244 -4.19 6.95 16.61
N GLN A 245 -2.97 6.51 16.29
CA GLN A 245 -2.28 6.79 15.02
C GLN A 245 -2.85 6.01 13.80
N GLU A 246 -4.05 5.44 13.90
CA GLU A 246 -4.70 4.66 12.84
C GLU A 246 -5.29 5.53 11.71
N ILE A 247 -5.43 6.82 11.97
CA ILE A 247 -5.93 7.79 11.00
C ILE A 247 -4.78 8.20 10.08
N TYR A 248 -4.98 8.06 8.76
CA TYR A 248 -4.31 8.71 7.61
C TYR A 248 -3.97 7.78 6.43
N PHE A 249 -4.14 6.45 6.55
CA PHE A 249 -3.73 5.51 5.47
C PHE A 249 -4.83 4.96 4.55
N LEU A 250 -6.12 5.14 4.87
CA LEU A 250 -7.22 4.40 4.23
C LEU A 250 -8.14 5.18 3.27
N ALA A 251 -7.78 6.42 2.92
CA ALA A 251 -8.38 7.15 1.80
C ALA A 251 -7.21 7.76 0.99
N ILE A 252 -7.06 7.49 -0.31
CA ILE A 252 -7.77 8.25 -1.35
C ILE A 252 -7.97 7.47 -2.67
N PHE A 253 -7.52 6.22 -2.78
CA PHE A 253 -7.90 5.33 -3.88
C PHE A 253 -8.64 4.09 -3.36
N PRO A 254 -9.92 3.89 -3.69
CA PRO A 254 -10.52 2.57 -3.63
C PRO A 254 -9.95 1.74 -4.80
N TYR A 255 -8.76 1.18 -4.62
CA TYR A 255 -8.37 0.00 -5.37
C TYR A 255 -9.43 -1.06 -5.09
N LYS A 256 -10.05 -1.60 -6.14
CA LYS A 256 -10.97 -2.72 -5.97
C LYS A 256 -10.14 -3.92 -5.53
N THR A 257 -10.24 -4.26 -4.25
CA THR A 257 -9.86 -5.59 -3.75
C THR A 257 -10.97 -6.56 -4.09
N ARG A 258 -10.62 -7.84 -4.23
CA ARG A 258 -11.64 -8.89 -4.33
C ARG A 258 -12.25 -9.12 -2.95
N ASN A 259 -13.56 -8.91 -2.81
CA ASN A 259 -14.29 -9.34 -1.62
C ASN A 259 -14.40 -10.87 -1.64
N MET A 260 -13.57 -11.53 -0.83
CA MET A 260 -13.78 -12.92 -0.44
C MET A 260 -14.86 -12.98 0.64
N ALA A 261 -15.51 -14.14 0.79
CA ALA A 261 -16.51 -14.36 1.84
C ALA A 261 -15.89 -14.69 3.22
N TRP A 262 -14.57 -14.52 3.34
CA TRP A 262 -13.72 -14.85 4.47
C TRP A 262 -12.59 -13.83 4.58
N SER A 263 -12.09 -13.61 5.79
CA SER A 263 -11.00 -12.69 6.11
C SER A 263 -9.65 -13.40 6.28
N ARG A 264 -9.65 -14.58 6.93
CA ARG A 264 -8.49 -15.39 7.33
C ARG A 264 -8.85 -16.87 7.18
N LEU A 265 -8.78 -17.37 5.96
CA LEU A 265 -9.18 -18.75 5.65
C LEU A 265 -8.16 -19.76 6.17
N ILE A 266 -8.64 -20.77 6.89
CA ILE A 266 -7.89 -21.93 7.38
C ILE A 266 -8.57 -23.23 6.91
N LYS A 267 -7.78 -24.29 6.72
CA LYS A 267 -8.26 -25.68 6.77
C LYS A 267 -7.92 -26.24 8.14
N PHE A 268 -8.81 -27.03 8.74
CA PHE A 268 -8.58 -27.55 10.09
C PHE A 268 -9.33 -28.86 10.36
N LEU A 269 -8.90 -29.57 11.40
CA LEU A 269 -9.68 -30.64 12.02
C LEU A 269 -10.33 -30.11 13.32
N ASP A 270 -11.55 -30.55 13.61
CA ASP A 270 -12.20 -30.32 14.90
C ASP A 270 -11.85 -31.41 15.95
N GLU A 271 -12.52 -31.39 17.10
CA GLU A 271 -12.24 -32.33 18.21
C GLU A 271 -12.58 -33.79 17.89
N ASP A 272 -13.45 -34.05 16.90
CA ASP A 272 -13.79 -35.40 16.41
C ASP A 272 -12.88 -35.83 15.23
N HIS A 273 -11.88 -35.01 14.90
CA HIS A 273 -10.99 -35.11 13.73
C HIS A 273 -11.68 -34.95 12.37
N ASP A 274 -12.89 -34.38 12.32
CA ASP A 274 -13.58 -34.10 11.06
C ASP A 274 -12.93 -32.89 10.34
N PRO A 275 -12.73 -32.94 9.00
CA PRO A 275 -12.08 -31.88 8.24
C PRO A 275 -13.03 -30.74 7.85
N HIS A 276 -12.63 -29.51 8.17
CA HIS A 276 -13.40 -28.29 7.95
C HIS A 276 -12.59 -27.21 7.21
N LEU A 277 -13.34 -26.31 6.56
CA LEU A 277 -12.85 -25.04 6.06
C LEU A 277 -13.42 -23.93 6.95
N GLY A 278 -12.63 -22.92 7.31
CA GLY A 278 -13.06 -21.90 8.27
C GLY A 278 -12.50 -20.50 7.98
N ASP A 279 -13.22 -19.47 8.44
CA ASP A 279 -12.70 -18.11 8.60
C ASP A 279 -12.30 -17.93 10.07
N ALA A 280 -11.01 -17.82 10.34
CA ALA A 280 -10.45 -17.79 11.69
C ALA A 280 -10.86 -16.53 12.45
N LEU A 281 -11.46 -16.72 13.62
CA LEU A 281 -11.94 -15.64 14.49
C LEU A 281 -10.80 -15.23 15.43
N VAL A 282 -9.95 -14.31 14.94
CA VAL A 282 -8.78 -13.80 15.65
C VAL A 282 -8.68 -12.28 15.50
N GLU A 283 -8.27 -11.60 16.56
CA GLU A 283 -7.97 -10.17 16.54
C GLU A 283 -6.63 -9.89 15.81
N PRO A 284 -6.39 -8.67 15.28
CA PRO A 284 -5.16 -8.36 14.55
C PRO A 284 -3.85 -8.55 15.32
N SER A 285 -3.90 -8.57 16.66
CA SER A 285 -2.73 -8.73 17.54
C SER A 285 -2.50 -10.17 18.01
N GLU A 286 -3.36 -11.12 17.60
CA GLU A 286 -3.29 -12.51 18.06
C GLU A 286 -2.60 -13.43 17.05
N ASP A 287 -1.67 -14.26 17.55
CA ASP A 287 -1.03 -15.31 16.77
C ASP A 287 -1.89 -16.60 16.77
N LEU A 288 -2.10 -17.16 15.56
CA LEU A 288 -2.90 -18.37 15.37
C LEU A 288 -2.28 -19.60 16.04
N ALA A 289 -0.95 -19.75 15.98
CA ALA A 289 -0.28 -20.91 16.57
C ALA A 289 -0.40 -20.90 18.10
N THR A 290 -0.24 -19.72 18.71
CA THR A 290 -0.44 -19.47 20.14
C THR A 290 -1.89 -19.73 20.56
N LEU A 291 -2.88 -19.27 19.79
CA LEU A 291 -4.30 -19.55 20.07
C LEU A 291 -4.65 -21.04 19.92
N LEU A 292 -4.03 -21.74 18.96
CA LEU A 292 -4.18 -23.19 18.79
C LEU A 292 -3.59 -23.96 19.98
N GLN A 293 -2.35 -23.64 20.39
CA GLN A 293 -1.69 -24.25 21.55
C GLN A 293 -2.47 -24.03 22.86
N GLN A 294 -3.12 -22.88 23.02
CA GLN A 294 -4.00 -22.59 24.16
C GLN A 294 -5.39 -23.26 24.05
N GLY A 295 -5.68 -23.93 22.94
CA GLY A 295 -7.00 -24.51 22.64
C GLY A 295 -8.11 -23.47 22.52
N LYS A 296 -7.79 -22.21 22.20
CA LYS A 296 -8.74 -21.09 22.12
C LYS A 296 -9.12 -20.73 20.68
N LEU A 297 -8.37 -21.19 19.69
CA LEU A 297 -8.63 -20.89 18.29
C LEU A 297 -10.01 -21.42 17.88
N THR A 298 -10.83 -20.53 17.32
CA THR A 298 -12.14 -20.86 16.75
C THR A 298 -12.24 -20.29 15.34
N ALA A 299 -13.10 -20.89 14.53
CA ALA A 299 -13.36 -20.43 13.18
C ALA A 299 -14.85 -20.51 12.85
N ARG A 300 -15.30 -19.58 12.01
CA ARG A 300 -16.63 -19.64 11.39
C ARG A 300 -16.56 -20.63 10.24
N GLU A 301 -17.33 -21.71 10.32
CA GLU A 301 -17.37 -22.76 9.31
C GLU A 301 -17.76 -22.19 7.93
N LEU A 302 -17.03 -22.62 6.90
CA LEU A 302 -17.23 -22.25 5.51
C LEU A 302 -17.57 -23.50 4.69
N VAL A 303 -18.54 -23.38 3.77
CA VAL A 303 -18.90 -24.45 2.83
C VAL A 303 -18.85 -23.95 1.39
N GLY A 304 -18.33 -24.77 0.48
CA GLY A 304 -18.15 -24.45 -0.94
C GLY A 304 -17.64 -25.65 -1.73
N ARG A 305 -17.50 -25.49 -3.04
CA ARG A 305 -16.85 -26.51 -3.90
C ARG A 305 -15.33 -26.40 -3.88
N ASP A 306 -14.83 -25.22 -3.55
CA ASP A 306 -13.42 -24.87 -3.43
C ASP A 306 -13.30 -23.70 -2.43
N LEU A 307 -12.08 -23.38 -1.99
CA LEU A 307 -11.81 -22.27 -1.07
C LEU A 307 -12.20 -20.88 -1.62
N PHE A 308 -12.38 -20.77 -2.94
CA PHE A 308 -12.68 -19.53 -3.65
C PHE A 308 -14.19 -19.23 -3.78
N SER A 309 -15.01 -20.26 -3.64
CA SER A 309 -16.49 -20.23 -3.68
C SER A 309 -17.12 -20.50 -2.31
N ALA A 310 -16.29 -20.81 -1.32
CA ALA A 310 -16.63 -20.99 0.08
C ALA A 310 -17.45 -19.80 0.64
N LYS A 311 -18.46 -20.11 1.45
CA LYS A 311 -19.34 -19.15 2.12
C LYS A 311 -19.56 -19.57 3.58
N PRO A 312 -19.70 -18.61 4.51
CA PRO A 312 -19.97 -18.92 5.91
C PRO A 312 -21.33 -19.57 6.12
N THR A 313 -21.39 -20.65 6.91
CA THR A 313 -22.64 -21.28 7.38
C THR A 313 -23.25 -20.54 8.58
N GLY A 314 -22.41 -19.81 9.33
CA GLY A 314 -22.77 -19.17 10.59
C GLY A 314 -22.49 -20.04 11.83
N LYS A 315 -22.18 -21.33 11.65
CA LYS A 315 -21.67 -22.20 12.72
C LYS A 315 -20.26 -21.73 13.11
N ILE A 316 -19.96 -21.76 14.40
CA ILE A 316 -18.60 -21.56 14.93
C ILE A 316 -18.11 -22.90 15.45
N LEU A 317 -16.89 -23.26 15.08
CA LEU A 317 -16.22 -24.49 15.45
C LEU A 317 -14.94 -24.18 16.21
N ARG A 318 -14.56 -25.07 17.12
CA ARG A 318 -13.23 -25.07 17.74
C ARG A 318 -12.24 -25.69 16.77
N VAL A 319 -11.06 -25.09 16.68
CA VAL A 319 -9.96 -25.61 15.87
C VAL A 319 -9.12 -26.51 16.77
N HIS A 320 -9.10 -27.82 16.48
CA HIS A 320 -8.25 -28.78 17.19
C HIS A 320 -6.85 -28.88 16.57
N GLN A 321 -6.78 -28.90 15.23
CA GLN A 321 -5.53 -28.95 14.48
C GLN A 321 -5.62 -28.10 13.21
N LEU A 322 -4.63 -27.25 12.93
CA LEU A 322 -4.52 -26.53 11.66
C LEU A 322 -3.88 -27.41 10.58
N VAL A 323 -4.47 -27.41 9.39
CA VAL A 323 -3.98 -28.12 8.19
C VAL A 323 -3.54 -27.08 7.15
N GLY A 324 -2.57 -27.41 6.29
CA GLY A 324 -2.14 -26.54 5.19
C GLY A 324 -3.33 -25.97 4.40
N PRO A 325 -3.46 -24.65 4.23
CA PRO A 325 -4.66 -24.04 3.63
C PRO A 325 -4.77 -24.29 2.12
N LEU A 326 -3.70 -24.77 1.50
CA LEU A 326 -3.56 -25.11 0.09
C LEU A 326 -2.93 -26.49 -0.06
N SER A 327 -3.25 -27.16 -1.15
CA SER A 327 -2.75 -28.47 -1.52
C SER A 327 -2.29 -28.48 -2.98
N PRO A 328 -1.51 -29.48 -3.45
CA PRO A 328 -1.07 -29.58 -4.84
C PRO A 328 -2.21 -29.55 -5.90
N GLU A 329 -3.42 -29.92 -5.50
CA GLU A 329 -4.64 -29.94 -6.31
C GLU A 329 -5.41 -28.60 -6.31
N ASP A 330 -5.20 -27.73 -5.31
CA ASP A 330 -5.70 -26.34 -5.32
C ASP A 330 -4.88 -25.43 -6.27
N ILE A 331 -3.70 -25.89 -6.71
CA ILE A 331 -2.64 -25.06 -7.30
C ILE A 331 -2.26 -25.61 -8.69
N PRO A 332 -2.63 -24.94 -9.80
CA PRO A 332 -2.20 -25.34 -11.14
C PRO A 332 -0.71 -25.06 -11.38
N ILE A 333 -0.15 -24.01 -10.76
CA ILE A 333 1.25 -23.60 -10.93
C ILE A 333 1.76 -22.75 -9.75
N LEU A 334 2.99 -23.01 -9.31
CA LEU A 334 3.78 -22.07 -8.51
C LEU A 334 4.71 -21.28 -9.44
N ARG A 335 4.57 -19.96 -9.47
CA ARG A 335 5.57 -19.05 -10.06
C ARG A 335 6.37 -18.40 -8.94
N CYS A 336 7.63 -18.12 -9.17
CA CYS A 336 8.53 -17.62 -8.13
C CYS A 336 9.41 -16.49 -8.69
N VAL A 337 9.68 -15.46 -7.89
CA VAL A 337 10.50 -14.31 -8.30
C VAL A 337 11.82 -14.31 -7.54
N GLY A 338 12.90 -14.69 -8.22
CA GLY A 338 14.24 -14.61 -7.66
C GLY A 338 14.81 -13.19 -7.71
N LEU A 339 15.78 -12.89 -6.84
CA LEU A 339 16.51 -11.61 -6.80
C LEU A 339 15.59 -10.40 -6.75
N ASN A 340 14.57 -10.44 -5.90
CA ASN A 340 13.59 -9.37 -5.77
C ASN A 340 13.89 -8.40 -4.61
N TYR A 341 15.12 -8.41 -4.09
CA TYR A 341 15.49 -7.70 -2.86
C TYR A 341 16.62 -6.74 -2.99
N ALA A 342 16.36 -5.44 -2.85
CA ALA A 342 17.40 -4.44 -3.05
C ALA A 342 18.54 -4.58 -2.01
N LYS A 343 18.25 -4.94 -0.75
CA LYS A 343 19.27 -5.32 0.25
C LYS A 343 20.10 -6.54 -0.21
N HIS A 344 19.44 -7.66 -0.49
CA HIS A 344 20.11 -8.94 -0.84
C HIS A 344 20.89 -8.88 -2.17
N ILE A 345 20.33 -8.20 -3.18
CA ILE A 345 20.98 -7.91 -4.46
C ILE A 345 22.28 -7.12 -4.23
N LYS A 346 22.22 -6.11 -3.35
CA LYS A 346 23.39 -5.30 -3.00
C LYS A 346 24.44 -6.10 -2.22
N GLU A 347 24.03 -6.94 -1.27
CA GLU A 347 24.90 -7.87 -0.53
C GLU A 347 25.61 -8.87 -1.45
N THR A 348 24.93 -9.36 -2.48
CA THR A 348 25.48 -10.27 -3.51
C THR A 348 26.28 -9.55 -4.61
N GLY A 349 26.44 -8.23 -4.52
CA GLY A 349 27.23 -7.43 -5.46
C GLY A 349 26.60 -7.28 -6.86
N ARG A 350 25.28 -7.48 -6.97
CA ARG A 350 24.53 -7.45 -8.23
C ARG A 350 23.82 -6.11 -8.42
N ALA A 351 23.46 -5.80 -9.67
CA ALA A 351 22.49 -4.75 -9.95
C ALA A 351 21.07 -5.34 -9.90
N PRO A 352 20.03 -4.56 -9.52
CA PRO A 352 18.65 -5.00 -9.65
C PRO A 352 18.34 -5.36 -11.11
N PRO A 353 17.66 -6.49 -11.38
CA PRO A 353 17.29 -6.84 -12.74
C PRO A 353 16.24 -5.84 -13.29
N PRO A 354 16.20 -5.58 -14.60
CA PRO A 354 15.23 -4.64 -15.19
C PRO A 354 13.79 -5.18 -15.20
N TYR A 355 13.61 -6.49 -15.03
CA TYR A 355 12.33 -7.18 -14.98
C TYR A 355 12.38 -8.31 -13.93
N PRO A 356 11.22 -8.78 -13.40
CA PRO A 356 11.16 -9.91 -12.48
C PRO A 356 11.85 -11.16 -13.04
N SER A 357 12.75 -11.77 -12.26
CA SER A 357 13.43 -13.02 -12.66
C SER A 357 12.56 -14.23 -12.27
N ILE A 358 11.75 -14.69 -13.22
CA ILE A 358 10.74 -15.73 -12.97
C ILE A 358 11.29 -17.14 -13.14
N PHE A 359 10.93 -18.02 -12.21
CA PHE A 359 11.01 -19.47 -12.34
C PHE A 359 9.70 -20.11 -11.84
N ILE A 360 9.59 -21.43 -11.98
CA ILE A 360 8.40 -22.21 -11.63
C ILE A 360 8.79 -23.35 -10.69
N LYS A 361 7.90 -23.67 -9.74
CA LYS A 361 7.92 -24.94 -8.99
C LYS A 361 6.67 -25.76 -9.37
N PRO A 362 6.77 -27.10 -9.46
CA PRO A 362 5.62 -27.95 -9.68
C PRO A 362 4.69 -27.92 -8.46
N SER A 363 3.40 -28.19 -8.65
CA SER A 363 2.45 -28.17 -7.53
C SER A 363 2.73 -29.26 -6.48
N GLN A 364 3.43 -30.33 -6.86
CA GLN A 364 3.91 -31.40 -5.96
C GLN A 364 4.92 -30.89 -4.91
N SER A 365 5.55 -29.73 -5.14
CA SER A 365 6.40 -29.10 -4.12
C SER A 365 5.61 -28.52 -2.94
N VAL A 366 4.30 -28.34 -3.05
CA VAL A 366 3.46 -27.74 -2.01
C VAL A 366 3.25 -28.71 -0.86
N THR A 367 3.51 -28.27 0.37
CA THR A 367 3.18 -28.99 1.60
C THR A 367 2.62 -28.04 2.66
N GLY A 368 2.00 -28.58 3.72
CA GLY A 368 1.45 -27.79 4.81
C GLY A 368 2.51 -27.11 5.67
N TRP A 369 2.08 -26.12 6.45
CA TRP A 369 2.92 -25.28 7.31
C TRP A 369 3.67 -26.04 8.43
N SER A 370 3.17 -27.22 8.80
CA SER A 370 3.65 -28.07 9.90
C SER A 370 4.10 -29.46 9.44
N ASP A 371 4.18 -29.67 8.12
CA ASP A 371 4.48 -30.98 7.54
C ASP A 371 5.99 -31.11 7.30
N ASP A 372 6.54 -32.30 7.49
CA ASP A 372 7.96 -32.58 7.26
C ASP A 372 8.36 -32.32 5.80
N VAL A 373 9.59 -31.84 5.59
CA VAL A 373 10.18 -31.61 4.25
C VAL A 373 11.18 -32.73 3.92
N PRO A 374 10.74 -33.87 3.33
CA PRO A 374 11.64 -34.97 3.00
C PRO A 374 12.69 -34.55 1.97
N VAL A 375 13.96 -34.57 2.38
CA VAL A 375 15.09 -34.25 1.49
C VAL A 375 15.37 -35.44 0.56
N PRO A 376 15.15 -35.34 -0.76
CA PRO A 376 15.36 -36.47 -1.67
C PRO A 376 16.85 -36.81 -1.75
N LYS A 377 17.19 -38.09 -1.98
CA LYS A 377 18.58 -38.60 -2.04
C LYS A 377 19.54 -37.78 -2.91
N ILE A 378 19.02 -37.17 -3.99
CA ILE A 378 19.78 -36.31 -4.90
C ILE A 378 20.18 -34.97 -4.27
N ALA A 379 19.44 -34.46 -3.28
CA ALA A 379 19.66 -33.19 -2.60
C ALA A 379 20.44 -33.32 -1.27
N GLN A 380 20.73 -34.54 -0.81
CA GLN A 380 21.47 -34.85 0.43
C GLN A 380 23.00 -34.61 0.28
N HIS A 381 23.38 -33.43 -0.22
CA HIS A 381 24.76 -33.02 -0.49
C HIS A 381 25.20 -31.83 0.40
N ASP A 382 24.66 -31.77 1.63
CA ASP A 382 25.02 -30.78 2.66
C ASP A 382 25.03 -29.32 2.16
N GLN A 383 24.09 -28.99 1.27
CA GLN A 383 23.84 -27.63 0.76
C GLN A 383 22.34 -27.35 0.60
N LEU A 384 21.54 -27.87 1.54
CA LEU A 384 20.11 -27.56 1.63
C LEU A 384 19.94 -26.21 2.34
N ASP A 385 19.07 -25.36 1.80
CA ASP A 385 18.90 -23.99 2.26
C ASP A 385 17.41 -23.64 2.38
N TYR A 386 17.09 -22.82 3.38
CA TYR A 386 15.78 -22.23 3.59
C TYR A 386 15.70 -20.88 2.87
N GLU A 387 14.50 -20.48 2.50
CA GLU A 387 14.20 -19.17 1.95
C GLU A 387 12.83 -18.76 2.50
N GLY A 388 12.77 -18.12 3.66
CA GLY A 388 11.49 -17.63 4.21
C GLY A 388 10.99 -16.39 3.47
N GLU A 389 9.68 -16.20 3.39
CA GLU A 389 9.02 -15.28 2.44
C GLU A 389 7.63 -14.69 3.01
N LEU A 390 7.27 -13.32 3.03
CA LEU A 390 5.89 -12.56 3.06
C LEU A 390 5.46 -11.55 1.92
N VAL A 391 4.59 -11.92 0.97
CA VAL A 391 4.27 -11.37 -0.37
C VAL A 391 3.92 -9.91 -0.43
N GLY A 392 4.63 -9.24 -1.33
CA GLY A 392 4.19 -7.96 -1.82
C GLY A 392 4.20 -6.85 -0.77
N SER A 393 4.08 -5.58 -1.13
CA SER A 393 4.20 -4.98 -2.46
C SER A 393 5.33 -3.92 -2.42
N ALA A 394 5.53 -3.19 -3.51
CA ALA A 394 6.63 -2.24 -3.70
C ALA A 394 6.12 -0.95 -4.30
N MET A 395 6.83 0.16 -4.02
CA MET A 395 6.78 1.31 -4.92
C MET A 395 8.10 2.10 -4.99
N TYR A 396 8.62 2.19 -6.22
CA TYR A 396 9.64 3.12 -6.74
C TYR A 396 10.78 3.59 -5.81
N SER A 397 11.95 2.98 -5.99
CA SER A 397 13.21 3.50 -5.46
C SER A 397 13.66 4.78 -6.19
N ALA A 398 13.83 5.87 -5.45
CA ALA A 398 14.76 6.95 -5.79
C ALA A 398 15.70 7.18 -4.59
N LEU A 399 16.76 6.36 -4.55
CA LEU A 399 17.98 6.47 -3.73
C LEU A 399 17.89 7.28 -2.42
N GLY A 400 17.64 6.61 -1.30
CA GLY A 400 17.58 7.28 0.01
C GLY A 400 17.48 6.39 1.25
N LEU A 401 18.22 5.27 1.26
CA LEU A 401 18.55 4.35 2.38
C LEU A 401 17.40 3.57 3.09
N ILE A 402 17.60 2.23 3.19
CA ILE A 402 16.88 1.22 4.01
C ILE A 402 15.43 0.87 3.54
N ALA A 403 14.91 -0.38 3.46
CA ALA A 403 15.38 -1.72 3.03
C ALA A 403 14.22 -2.80 3.15
N ASP A 404 14.37 -4.11 2.74
CA ASP A 404 13.67 -5.37 3.24
C ASP A 404 12.70 -6.35 2.36
N ALA A 405 12.19 -7.60 2.77
CA ALA A 405 11.61 -8.79 1.94
C ALA A 405 10.29 -9.74 2.15
N SER A 406 9.91 -10.76 1.24
CA SER A 406 8.49 -11.30 0.91
C SER A 406 8.08 -12.79 0.34
N LYS A 407 6.75 -13.20 0.08
CA LYS A 407 5.81 -14.49 0.02
C LYS A 407 5.03 -14.91 -1.27
N ALA A 408 4.09 -15.87 -1.11
CA ALA A 408 2.97 -16.35 -1.93
C ALA A 408 1.71 -15.42 -2.05
N ILE A 409 1.39 -14.97 -3.27
CA ILE A 409 0.04 -14.53 -3.71
C ILE A 409 -0.77 -15.76 -4.07
N VAL A 410 -2.04 -15.88 -3.66
CA VAL A 410 -3.00 -16.81 -4.28
C VAL A 410 -3.93 -16.05 -5.24
N ILE A 411 -4.03 -16.51 -6.48
CA ILE A 411 -4.89 -15.91 -7.50
C ILE A 411 -6.32 -16.45 -7.41
N GLY A 412 -7.29 -15.58 -7.10
CA GLY A 412 -8.72 -15.91 -7.03
C GLY A 412 -9.52 -15.65 -8.30
N LYS A 413 -8.99 -14.82 -9.21
CA LYS A 413 -9.60 -14.48 -10.51
C LYS A 413 -8.55 -14.76 -11.58
N GLU A 414 -8.87 -15.64 -12.51
CA GLU A 414 -8.02 -15.80 -13.70
C GLU A 414 -7.93 -14.48 -14.48
N GLY A 415 -6.82 -14.28 -15.19
CA GLY A 415 -6.63 -13.11 -16.03
C GLY A 415 -5.39 -13.21 -16.89
N LYS A 416 -5.36 -12.44 -17.97
CA LYS A 416 -4.23 -12.31 -18.88
C LYS A 416 -4.04 -10.84 -19.20
N ASP A 417 -2.78 -10.43 -19.40
CA ASP A 417 -2.36 -9.06 -19.68
C ASP A 417 -2.95 -8.06 -18.65
N ILE A 418 -2.91 -8.44 -17.36
CA ILE A 418 -3.55 -7.72 -16.25
C ILE A 418 -2.77 -6.41 -15.99
N SER A 419 -3.44 -5.27 -15.92
CA SER A 419 -2.78 -4.00 -15.59
C SER A 419 -2.46 -3.86 -14.10
N VAL A 420 -1.45 -3.06 -13.77
CA VAL A 420 -0.96 -2.83 -12.39
C VAL A 420 -2.08 -2.32 -11.46
N GLU A 421 -3.00 -1.52 -11.99
CA GLU A 421 -4.13 -0.94 -11.26
C GLU A 421 -5.18 -2.01 -10.87
N ASN A 422 -5.37 -3.00 -11.74
CA ASN A 422 -6.37 -4.06 -11.59
C ASN A 422 -5.84 -5.31 -10.86
N ALA A 423 -4.53 -5.41 -10.65
CA ALA A 423 -3.86 -6.59 -10.10
C ALA A 423 -4.46 -7.11 -8.77
N LEU A 424 -4.89 -6.23 -7.86
CA LEU A 424 -5.49 -6.64 -6.58
C LEU A 424 -6.91 -7.21 -6.70
N GLU A 425 -7.62 -6.98 -7.81
CA GLU A 425 -8.91 -7.67 -8.09
C GLU A 425 -8.70 -9.18 -8.34
N HIS A 426 -7.47 -9.58 -8.64
CA HIS A 426 -7.13 -10.97 -8.97
C HIS A 426 -6.62 -11.78 -7.79
N VAL A 427 -6.27 -11.16 -6.67
CA VAL A 427 -5.79 -11.84 -5.46
C VAL A 427 -6.97 -12.39 -4.65
N ALA A 428 -6.92 -13.66 -4.24
CA ALA A 428 -7.80 -14.25 -3.24
C ALA A 428 -7.30 -13.97 -1.81
N GLY A 429 -6.00 -14.17 -1.62
CA GLY A 429 -5.37 -14.03 -0.32
C GLY A 429 -3.85 -14.21 -0.36
N TYR A 430 -3.28 -14.15 0.82
CA TYR A 430 -1.86 -14.10 1.10
C TYR A 430 -1.51 -15.11 2.19
N THR A 431 -0.43 -15.89 2.06
CA THR A 431 -0.03 -16.88 3.08
C THR A 431 1.47 -17.06 3.15
N VAL A 432 2.05 -17.36 4.33
CA VAL A 432 3.49 -17.57 4.48
C VAL A 432 3.97 -18.75 3.62
N ALA A 433 5.20 -18.68 3.11
CA ALA A 433 5.84 -19.80 2.43
C ALA A 433 7.35 -19.88 2.73
N ASN A 434 7.95 -21.03 2.45
CA ASN A 434 9.40 -21.27 2.44
C ASN A 434 9.83 -21.84 1.08
N ASP A 435 10.69 -21.15 0.34
CA ASP A 435 11.18 -21.59 -0.99
C ASP A 435 12.46 -22.44 -0.89
N VAL A 436 12.32 -23.62 -0.29
CA VAL A 436 13.42 -24.56 0.00
C VAL A 436 14.25 -24.84 -1.25
N SER A 437 15.58 -24.83 -1.07
CA SER A 437 16.57 -24.74 -2.13
C SER A 437 17.72 -25.72 -1.96
N ALA A 438 17.91 -26.64 -2.90
CA ALA A 438 19.14 -27.44 -2.99
C ALA A 438 20.22 -26.67 -3.75
N ARG A 439 21.08 -25.93 -3.05
CA ARG A 439 22.06 -25.00 -3.69
C ARG A 439 23.06 -25.70 -4.60
N ALA A 440 23.41 -26.95 -4.28
CA ALA A 440 24.28 -27.78 -5.10
C ALA A 440 23.77 -27.86 -6.55
N TRP A 441 22.49 -28.20 -6.73
CA TRP A 441 21.82 -28.27 -8.03
C TRP A 441 21.45 -26.90 -8.63
N GLN A 442 21.53 -25.83 -7.84
CA GLN A 442 21.26 -24.47 -8.30
C GLN A 442 22.53 -23.77 -8.82
N ARG A 443 23.72 -24.14 -8.34
CA ARG A 443 24.94 -23.33 -8.51
C ARG A 443 26.21 -24.09 -8.85
N GLU A 444 26.38 -25.34 -8.44
CA GLU A 444 27.65 -26.06 -8.64
C GLU A 444 27.79 -26.43 -10.13
N PRO A 445 28.82 -25.95 -10.86
CA PRO A 445 28.90 -26.15 -12.31
C PRO A 445 28.99 -27.61 -12.75
N SER A 446 29.47 -28.49 -11.86
CA SER A 446 29.54 -29.95 -12.05
C SER A 446 28.18 -30.66 -11.95
N LEU A 447 27.17 -30.02 -11.36
CA LEU A 447 25.83 -30.57 -11.14
C LEU A 447 24.77 -29.80 -11.95
N ALA A 448 24.75 -28.47 -11.80
CA ALA A 448 23.79 -27.58 -12.43
C ALA A 448 24.14 -27.24 -13.90
N GLY A 449 25.33 -27.62 -14.36
CA GLY A 449 25.86 -27.29 -15.68
C GLY A 449 26.25 -25.82 -15.83
N SER A 450 26.49 -25.40 -17.08
CA SER A 450 26.94 -24.03 -17.40
C SER A 450 25.83 -22.98 -17.37
N VAL A 451 24.55 -23.39 -17.42
CA VAL A 451 23.38 -22.50 -17.40
C VAL A 451 22.35 -23.06 -16.40
N PRO A 452 22.53 -22.80 -15.09
CA PRO A 452 21.70 -23.39 -14.04
C PRO A 452 20.22 -23.04 -14.18
N GLN A 453 19.34 -24.03 -14.00
CA GLN A 453 17.87 -23.88 -14.05
C GLN A 453 17.27 -24.08 -12.66
N TRP A 454 16.78 -23.00 -12.05
CA TRP A 454 16.34 -23.03 -10.64
C TRP A 454 15.13 -23.94 -10.37
N CYS A 455 14.29 -24.17 -11.39
CA CYS A 455 13.12 -25.06 -11.31
C CYS A 455 13.47 -26.46 -10.80
N PHE A 456 14.62 -27.01 -11.19
CA PHE A 456 15.03 -28.35 -10.74
C PHE A 456 15.50 -28.34 -9.29
N SER A 457 16.40 -27.41 -8.93
CA SER A 457 16.97 -27.30 -7.58
C SER A 457 15.98 -26.91 -6.47
N LYS A 458 14.83 -26.34 -6.85
CA LYS A 458 13.78 -25.89 -5.93
C LYS A 458 12.50 -26.73 -6.05
N GLY A 459 12.31 -27.48 -7.12
CA GLY A 459 11.03 -28.11 -7.47
C GLY A 459 10.82 -29.52 -6.95
N PHE A 460 11.56 -29.97 -5.93
CA PHE A 460 11.32 -31.27 -5.31
C PHE A 460 10.03 -31.28 -4.46
N ASP A 461 9.52 -32.47 -4.17
CA ASP A 461 8.33 -32.65 -3.35
C ASP A 461 8.51 -31.99 -1.98
N SER A 462 7.45 -31.38 -1.44
CA SER A 462 7.45 -30.61 -0.19
C SER A 462 8.40 -29.39 -0.09
N PHE A 463 9.11 -28.99 -1.15
CA PHE A 463 10.03 -27.83 -1.10
C PHE A 463 9.33 -26.45 -1.08
N ALA A 464 8.00 -26.39 -1.02
CA ALA A 464 7.21 -25.18 -0.77
C ALA A 464 6.20 -25.39 0.39
N PRO A 465 6.66 -25.51 1.65
CA PRO A 465 5.78 -25.42 2.81
C PRO A 465 5.06 -24.08 2.84
N MET A 466 3.76 -24.08 3.12
CA MET A 466 2.96 -22.85 3.19
C MET A 466 1.76 -22.93 4.13
N GLY A 467 1.36 -21.78 4.67
CA GLY A 467 0.26 -21.66 5.62
C GLY A 467 0.62 -20.80 6.86
N PRO A 468 -0.03 -21.03 8.01
CA PRO A 468 -1.21 -21.89 8.21
C PRO A 468 -2.51 -21.27 7.66
N VAL A 469 -2.49 -19.99 7.28
CA VAL A 469 -3.70 -19.20 7.00
C VAL A 469 -3.58 -18.41 5.70
N LEU A 470 -4.70 -18.24 4.99
CA LEU A 470 -4.85 -17.33 3.86
C LEU A 470 -5.56 -16.05 4.28
N VAL A 471 -4.83 -14.94 4.28
CA VAL A 471 -5.35 -13.63 4.69
C VAL A 471 -5.82 -12.83 3.47
N SER A 472 -7.05 -12.33 3.52
CA SER A 472 -7.70 -11.60 2.42
C SER A 472 -7.05 -10.22 2.14
N PRO A 473 -7.04 -9.73 0.90
CA PRO A 473 -6.72 -8.33 0.58
C PRO A 473 -7.64 -7.30 1.25
N SER A 474 -8.81 -7.72 1.77
CA SER A 474 -9.66 -6.85 2.61
C SER A 474 -9.04 -6.55 3.98
N VAL A 475 -8.10 -7.37 4.46
CA VAL A 475 -7.37 -7.20 5.71
C VAL A 475 -6.01 -6.53 5.47
N LEU A 476 -5.23 -7.04 4.50
CA LEU A 476 -3.85 -6.59 4.28
C LEU A 476 -3.67 -5.61 3.11
N GLY A 477 -4.72 -5.29 2.34
CA GLY A 477 -4.59 -4.45 1.15
C GLY A 477 -3.68 -5.07 0.08
N ALA A 478 -2.58 -4.38 -0.26
CA ALA A 478 -1.52 -4.91 -1.12
C ALA A 478 -0.40 -5.66 -0.34
N ALA A 479 -0.55 -5.77 0.99
CA ALA A 479 0.41 -6.33 1.95
C ALA A 479 1.76 -5.61 2.07
N ASP A 480 1.82 -4.33 1.69
CA ASP A 480 2.97 -3.46 1.93
C ASP A 480 3.31 -3.34 3.44
N ASP A 481 4.60 -3.24 3.77
CA ASP A 481 5.14 -2.85 5.11
C ASP A 481 4.90 -3.87 6.25
N LEU A 482 5.02 -5.19 5.99
CA LEU A 482 4.92 -6.27 7.01
C LEU A 482 6.30 -6.83 7.39
N LEU A 483 6.55 -7.27 8.63
CA LEU A 483 7.88 -7.72 9.07
C LEU A 483 8.10 -9.24 8.87
N LEU A 484 8.90 -9.65 7.88
CA LEU A 484 9.34 -11.04 7.71
C LEU A 484 10.41 -11.40 8.72
N GLN A 485 10.19 -12.49 9.46
CA GLN A 485 11.24 -13.19 10.19
C GLN A 485 11.35 -14.66 9.75
N THR A 486 12.56 -15.21 9.77
CA THR A 486 12.82 -16.63 9.58
C THR A 486 13.81 -17.12 10.62
N ARG A 487 13.42 -18.18 11.32
CA ARG A 487 14.21 -18.81 12.38
C ARG A 487 14.53 -20.24 11.98
N VAL A 488 15.71 -20.71 12.37
CA VAL A 488 16.09 -22.12 12.30
C VAL A 488 16.47 -22.57 13.69
N ASN A 489 15.75 -23.55 14.26
CA ASN A 489 15.87 -23.96 15.65
C ASN A 489 15.79 -22.77 16.64
N GLY A 490 14.90 -21.81 16.36
CA GLY A 490 14.74 -20.56 17.11
C GLY A 490 15.78 -19.45 16.81
N GLU A 491 16.92 -19.76 16.18
CA GLU A 491 17.93 -18.79 15.77
C GLU A 491 17.38 -17.90 14.65
N LEU A 492 17.27 -16.58 14.88
CA LEU A 492 16.84 -15.63 13.86
C LEU A 492 17.91 -15.48 12.78
N ARG A 493 17.61 -15.93 11.55
CA ARG A 493 18.53 -15.86 10.41
C ARG A 493 18.11 -14.86 9.33
N GLN A 494 16.82 -14.57 9.19
CA GLN A 494 16.30 -13.51 8.32
C GLN A 494 15.34 -12.61 9.12
N GLU A 495 15.45 -11.28 8.97
CA GLU A 495 14.54 -10.30 9.60
C GLU A 495 14.48 -9.04 8.73
N LEU A 496 13.36 -8.77 8.04
CA LEU A 496 13.27 -7.74 6.99
C LEU A 496 11.76 -7.38 6.69
N SER A 497 11.32 -6.11 6.76
CA SER A 497 10.00 -5.58 6.24
C SER A 497 9.69 -5.89 4.75
N THR A 498 8.46 -6.09 4.28
CA THR A 498 8.18 -6.40 2.85
C THR A 498 8.53 -5.28 1.84
N SER A 499 8.99 -4.11 2.29
CA SER A 499 9.03 -2.86 1.52
C SER A 499 10.23 -2.61 0.58
N ASP A 500 11.34 -3.38 0.58
CA ASP A 500 12.39 -3.34 -0.49
C ASP A 500 12.35 -4.46 -1.52
N LEU A 501 11.15 -4.98 -1.71
CA LEU A 501 10.73 -5.55 -2.98
C LEU A 501 11.14 -4.63 -4.13
N VAL A 502 11.92 -5.16 -5.07
CA VAL A 502 12.21 -4.47 -6.33
C VAL A 502 10.94 -4.41 -7.19
N PHE A 503 10.12 -5.47 -7.14
CA PHE A 503 8.83 -5.58 -7.82
C PHE A 503 7.73 -6.03 -6.86
N GLY A 504 6.67 -5.24 -6.68
CA GLY A 504 5.57 -5.55 -5.75
C GLY A 504 4.49 -6.48 -6.31
N VAL A 505 3.49 -6.88 -5.48
CA VAL A 505 2.31 -7.68 -5.90
C VAL A 505 1.82 -7.25 -7.28
N ARG A 506 1.54 -5.96 -7.41
CA ARG A 506 0.86 -5.39 -8.57
C ARG A 506 1.70 -5.49 -9.84
N GLN A 507 3.00 -5.19 -9.72
CA GLN A 507 3.96 -5.26 -10.81
C GLN A 507 4.23 -6.72 -11.21
N ILE A 508 4.33 -7.63 -10.24
CA ILE A 508 4.55 -9.05 -10.48
C ILE A 508 3.34 -9.68 -11.16
N ILE A 509 2.12 -9.48 -10.66
CA ILE A 509 0.88 -9.96 -11.31
C ILE A 509 0.78 -9.38 -12.73
N ALA A 510 1.03 -8.08 -12.90
CA ALA A 510 0.99 -7.44 -14.20
C ALA A 510 2.08 -7.91 -15.16
N PHE A 511 3.22 -8.39 -14.65
CA PHE A 511 4.28 -8.98 -15.46
C PHE A 511 3.99 -10.44 -15.81
N VAL A 512 3.71 -11.30 -14.82
CA VAL A 512 3.56 -12.74 -15.06
C VAL A 512 2.28 -13.10 -15.83
N SER A 513 1.28 -12.22 -15.83
CA SER A 513 0.08 -12.40 -16.67
C SER A 513 0.26 -11.98 -18.14
N GLN A 514 1.41 -11.39 -18.52
CA GLN A 514 1.66 -11.02 -19.91
C GLN A 514 1.85 -12.25 -20.80
N GLY A 515 1.13 -12.29 -21.92
CA GLY A 515 1.22 -13.36 -22.93
C GLY A 515 0.61 -14.71 -22.49
N THR A 516 0.63 -15.05 -21.21
CA THR A 516 0.13 -16.30 -20.63
C THR A 516 -0.91 -16.02 -19.55
N THR A 517 -2.05 -16.71 -19.60
CA THR A 517 -3.06 -16.62 -18.55
C THR A 517 -2.47 -16.97 -17.19
N LEU A 518 -2.78 -16.16 -16.20
CA LEU A 518 -2.54 -16.42 -14.79
C LEU A 518 -3.82 -17.06 -14.24
N GLU A 519 -3.76 -18.37 -13.97
CA GLU A 519 -4.93 -19.19 -13.65
C GLU A 519 -5.41 -18.96 -12.21
N LYS A 520 -6.71 -19.12 -11.97
CA LYS A 520 -7.25 -19.22 -10.61
C LYS A 520 -6.61 -20.41 -9.89
N GLY A 521 -6.19 -20.22 -8.64
CA GLY A 521 -5.39 -21.18 -7.88
C GLY A 521 -3.89 -20.96 -7.98
N SER A 522 -3.39 -20.26 -9.01
CA SER A 522 -1.95 -20.01 -9.18
C SER A 522 -1.38 -19.34 -7.93
N VAL A 523 -0.21 -19.82 -7.51
CA VAL A 523 0.56 -19.19 -6.43
C VAL A 523 1.76 -18.44 -7.01
N ILE A 524 2.07 -17.26 -6.48
CA ILE A 524 3.27 -16.51 -6.84
C ILE A 524 4.12 -16.22 -5.61
N LEU A 525 5.26 -16.90 -5.46
CA LEU A 525 6.31 -16.56 -4.49
C LEU A 525 7.08 -15.32 -4.97
N THR A 526 7.38 -14.34 -4.11
CA THR A 526 7.98 -13.06 -4.52
C THR A 526 9.39 -12.80 -4.00
N GLY A 527 10.02 -13.78 -3.34
CA GLY A 527 11.46 -13.83 -3.17
C GLY A 527 11.96 -13.58 -1.75
N THR A 528 13.09 -14.20 -1.45
CA THR A 528 13.65 -14.24 -0.10
C THR A 528 14.60 -13.08 0.26
N PRO A 529 14.63 -12.64 1.54
CA PRO A 529 15.61 -11.69 2.06
C PRO A 529 17.06 -12.19 2.05
N GLY A 530 17.99 -11.28 2.39
CA GLY A 530 19.32 -11.69 2.87
C GLY A 530 19.23 -12.55 4.14
N GLY A 531 20.30 -13.27 4.46
CA GLY A 531 20.33 -14.17 5.62
C GLY A 531 19.94 -15.63 5.33
N VAL A 532 19.69 -16.01 4.08
CA VAL A 532 19.71 -17.42 3.65
C VAL A 532 21.06 -18.07 3.97
N GLY A 533 21.09 -19.37 4.20
CA GLY A 533 22.27 -20.13 4.61
C GLY A 533 23.47 -19.95 3.67
N LEU A 534 23.21 -19.84 2.36
CA LEU A 534 24.22 -19.54 1.35
C LEU A 534 24.90 -18.16 1.53
N GLY A 535 24.19 -17.19 2.11
CA GLY A 535 24.68 -15.82 2.34
C GLY A 535 25.49 -15.66 3.63
N MET A 536 25.43 -16.65 4.53
CA MET A 536 26.14 -16.64 5.81
C MET A 536 27.67 -16.81 5.62
N LYS A 537 28.44 -16.42 6.63
CA LYS A 537 29.92 -16.50 6.63
C LYS A 537 30.43 -17.13 7.92
N PRO A 538 30.77 -18.43 7.94
CA PRO A 538 30.68 -19.39 6.82
C PRO A 538 29.22 -19.68 6.41
N PRO A 539 28.97 -20.25 5.22
CA PRO A 539 27.64 -20.73 4.85
C PRO A 539 27.17 -21.80 5.85
N THR A 540 25.91 -21.72 6.25
CA THR A 540 25.30 -22.62 7.24
C THR A 540 24.04 -23.22 6.64
N TRP A 541 24.04 -24.54 6.48
CA TRP A 541 22.99 -25.28 5.78
C TRP A 541 21.99 -25.89 6.76
N LEU A 542 20.84 -26.34 6.24
CA LEU A 542 19.90 -27.16 6.99
C LEU A 542 20.45 -28.58 7.17
N ALA A 543 20.27 -29.12 8.36
CA ALA A 543 20.50 -30.52 8.69
C ALA A 543 19.17 -31.32 8.75
N ASP A 544 19.29 -32.62 8.99
CA ASP A 544 18.15 -33.46 9.41
C ASP A 544 17.62 -32.97 10.77
N ASP A 545 16.31 -33.11 11.02
CA ASP A 545 15.58 -32.59 12.20
C ASP A 545 15.61 -31.05 12.42
N ASP A 546 16.18 -30.23 11.52
CA ASP A 546 16.15 -28.75 11.65
C ASP A 546 14.72 -28.18 11.48
N ILE A 547 14.25 -27.43 12.47
CA ILE A 547 12.95 -26.75 12.43
C ILE A 547 13.10 -25.35 11.84
N VAL A 548 12.43 -25.08 10.71
CA VAL A 548 12.39 -23.76 10.08
C VAL A 548 11.04 -23.08 10.33
N GLU A 549 11.05 -21.98 11.07
CA GLU A 549 9.88 -21.16 11.33
C GLU A 549 9.92 -19.90 10.48
N VAL A 550 8.85 -19.62 9.72
CA VAL A 550 8.68 -18.37 8.97
C VAL A 550 7.48 -17.64 9.55
N SER A 551 7.70 -16.46 10.15
CA SER A 551 6.72 -15.77 11.00
C SER A 551 6.66 -14.29 10.66
N ILE A 552 5.47 -13.78 10.33
CA ILE A 552 5.38 -12.46 9.68
C ILE A 552 4.16 -11.68 10.19
N THR A 553 4.43 -10.44 10.60
CA THR A 553 3.57 -9.57 11.43
C THR A 553 3.34 -8.22 10.79
#